data_AF-A0A7D5M1I6-F1
#
_entry.id   AF-A0A7D5M1I6-F1
#
_cell.length_a   1.000
_cell.length_b   1.000
_cell.length_c   1.000
_cell.angle_alpha   90.00
_cell.angle_beta   90.00
_cell.angle_gamma   90.00
#
_symmetry.space_group_name_H-M   'P 1'
#
loop_
_entity.id
_entity.type
_entity.pdbx_description
1 polymer ?
#
loop_
_entity_poly.entity_id
_entity_poly.type
_entity_poly.pdbx_seq_one_letter_code
_entity_poly.pdbx_strand_id
1 'polypeptide(L)'
;MNVKPISIAALVVVPFVLFIAAGLVYQSQTGTDIVTGEKTGLAANEVGEKEFESILKNEIVVSKQDFDSHKCSGEAKCISQLITKIVDGDTIHTSNYKIRLSLVDTPEKDEPGFEKATEFTAQMCPVGSHITIDQDDLQPYDQYDRLIAHVFCEGKSLNSALLYNGLAEISTEFCITSEFADKSWAQRYGCEIESEPVSEISDCDSSYPDFCIPVIPPDLDCGDISQKRFTVLQPDPHRFDGDKDGIGCE
;
A
#
# COMPACT_ATOMS: atom_id res chain seq x y z
N MET A 1 5.99 -57.31 -70.80
CA MET A 1 5.50 -56.02 -70.25
C MET A 1 4.25 -56.33 -69.43
N ASN A 2 4.10 -55.76 -68.23
CA ASN A 2 3.12 -56.27 -67.25
C ASN A 2 2.53 -55.15 -66.37
N VAL A 3 1.29 -54.75 -66.66
CA VAL A 3 0.33 -54.24 -65.66
C VAL A 3 -1.05 -54.75 -66.08
N LYS A 4 -1.84 -55.27 -65.13
CA LYS A 4 -3.26 -55.63 -65.34
C LYS A 4 -4.17 -54.51 -64.80
N PRO A 5 -5.39 -54.34 -65.33
CA PRO A 5 -6.39 -53.50 -64.67
C PRO A 5 -6.76 -54.10 -63.30
N ILE A 6 -6.98 -53.24 -62.30
CA ILE A 6 -7.45 -53.62 -60.97
C ILE A 6 -8.65 -52.73 -60.60
N SER A 7 -9.60 -53.29 -59.85
CA SER A 7 -10.93 -52.74 -59.63
C SER A 7 -10.97 -51.59 -58.62
N ILE A 8 -12.10 -50.87 -58.62
CA ILE A 8 -12.45 -49.82 -57.67
C ILE A 8 -12.60 -50.42 -56.26
N ALA A 9 -12.02 -49.75 -55.27
CA ALA A 9 -12.35 -49.92 -53.86
C ALA A 9 -12.63 -48.54 -53.25
N ALA A 10 -13.75 -48.38 -52.56
CA ALA A 10 -14.09 -47.14 -51.88
C ALA A 10 -13.39 -47.06 -50.52
N LEU A 11 -12.85 -45.89 -50.17
CA LEU A 11 -12.43 -45.60 -48.80
C LEU A 11 -13.22 -44.39 -48.29
N VAL A 12 -13.94 -44.61 -47.19
CA VAL A 12 -14.80 -43.60 -46.56
C VAL A 12 -14.01 -42.88 -45.47
N VAL A 13 -14.01 -41.55 -45.51
CA VAL A 13 -13.52 -40.71 -44.40
C VAL A 13 -14.68 -39.82 -43.96
N VAL A 14 -15.38 -40.26 -42.92
CA VAL A 14 -16.45 -39.50 -42.24
C VAL A 14 -15.79 -38.61 -41.18
N PRO A 15 -16.15 -37.32 -41.08
CA PRO A 15 -15.70 -36.47 -39.97
C PRO A 15 -16.39 -36.93 -38.68
N PHE A 16 -15.66 -36.98 -37.56
CA PHE A 16 -16.25 -37.18 -36.25
C PHE A 16 -15.83 -36.10 -35.25
N VAL A 17 -16.84 -35.55 -34.58
CA VAL A 17 -16.77 -34.44 -33.63
C VAL A 17 -17.40 -34.94 -32.34
N LEU A 18 -16.81 -34.56 -31.20
CA LEU A 18 -17.21 -34.88 -29.82
C LEU A 18 -17.24 -36.37 -29.43
N PHE A 19 -16.64 -36.68 -28.29
CA PHE A 19 -17.39 -37.15 -27.11
C PHE A 19 -16.57 -36.86 -25.83
N ILE A 20 -17.23 -36.81 -24.67
CA ILE A 20 -16.70 -36.25 -23.41
C ILE A 20 -16.61 -37.31 -22.31
N ALA A 21 -15.53 -37.22 -21.53
CA ALA A 21 -15.26 -37.74 -20.17
C ALA A 21 -15.74 -39.16 -19.74
N ALA A 22 -14.78 -40.01 -19.35
CA ALA A 22 -14.86 -40.89 -18.18
C ALA A 22 -13.47 -41.43 -17.82
N GLY A 23 -13.22 -41.68 -16.52
CA GLY A 23 -12.04 -42.40 -16.02
C GLY A 23 -10.91 -41.52 -15.47
N LEU A 24 -10.28 -41.76 -14.32
CA LEU A 24 -10.55 -42.47 -13.06
C LEU A 24 -9.20 -42.46 -12.31
N VAL A 25 -9.17 -41.92 -11.09
CA VAL A 25 -8.36 -42.39 -9.93
C VAL A 25 -6.86 -42.72 -10.14
N TYR A 26 -5.98 -42.00 -9.43
CA TYR A 26 -5.12 -42.67 -8.44
C TYR A 26 -4.75 -41.82 -7.21
N GLN A 27 -4.36 -42.56 -6.16
CA GLN A 27 -4.00 -42.23 -4.78
C GLN A 27 -2.50 -41.88 -4.63
N SER A 28 -1.91 -41.43 -3.50
CA SER A 28 -2.35 -40.88 -2.18
C SER A 28 -1.10 -40.66 -1.28
N GLN A 29 -1.24 -39.94 -0.14
CA GLN A 29 -0.38 -40.01 1.07
C GLN A 29 1.10 -39.56 0.95
N THR A 30 1.85 -39.26 2.02
CA THR A 30 1.63 -39.13 3.50
C THR A 30 2.08 -37.72 3.95
N GLY A 31 1.53 -37.02 4.96
CA GLY A 31 1.43 -37.38 6.39
C GLY A 31 2.44 -36.54 7.19
N THR A 32 2.38 -36.30 8.51
CA THR A 32 1.55 -36.68 9.70
C THR A 32 2.07 -35.79 10.87
N ASP A 33 1.55 -35.59 12.10
CA ASP A 33 0.40 -35.94 12.96
C ASP A 33 0.54 -35.02 14.24
N ILE A 34 -0.37 -34.70 15.18
CA ILE A 34 -1.81 -34.87 15.55
C ILE A 34 -2.10 -33.72 16.60
N VAL A 35 -3.31 -33.66 17.23
CA VAL A 35 -3.65 -33.06 18.57
C VAL A 35 -4.61 -31.84 18.57
N THR A 36 -5.92 -32.12 18.72
CA THR A 36 -7.06 -31.34 19.33
C THR A 36 -7.19 -29.81 19.13
N GLY A 37 -8.36 -29.20 18.85
CA GLY A 37 -9.69 -29.73 18.49
C GLY A 37 -10.87 -29.20 19.35
N GLU A 38 -11.65 -28.23 18.84
CA GLU A 38 -13.12 -28.05 19.07
C GLU A 38 -13.73 -27.19 17.92
N LYS A 39 -15.02 -26.82 17.99
CA LYS A 39 -15.88 -26.24 16.93
C LYS A 39 -16.03 -24.71 17.13
N THR A 40 -16.47 -23.88 16.18
CA THR A 40 -17.67 -23.96 15.32
C THR A 40 -17.50 -23.19 14.00
N GLY A 41 -18.41 -23.39 13.04
CA GLY A 41 -18.42 -22.68 11.75
C GLY A 41 -19.72 -21.91 11.49
N LEU A 42 -19.78 -21.18 10.38
CA LEU A 42 -20.99 -20.55 9.85
C LEU A 42 -21.21 -21.01 8.39
N ALA A 43 -22.48 -20.98 7.95
CA ALA A 43 -22.92 -21.72 6.76
C ALA A 43 -22.83 -20.92 5.44
N ALA A 44 -22.76 -21.64 4.33
CA ALA A 44 -23.03 -21.09 3.00
C ALA A 44 -24.54 -20.88 2.83
N ASN A 45 -24.93 -19.63 2.53
CA ASN A 45 -26.26 -19.13 2.16
C ASN A 45 -26.05 -17.63 1.86
N GLU A 46 -26.47 -17.01 0.75
CA GLU A 46 -27.19 -17.50 -0.44
C GLU A 46 -26.54 -16.86 -1.69
N VAL A 47 -26.01 -17.65 -2.61
CA VAL A 47 -25.65 -17.16 -3.97
C VAL A 47 -26.84 -17.46 -4.88
N GLY A 48 -27.44 -16.41 -5.45
CA GLY A 48 -28.72 -16.51 -6.13
C GLY A 48 -28.66 -17.31 -7.44
N GLU A 49 -29.63 -18.20 -7.64
CA GLU A 49 -29.79 -19.09 -8.81
C GLU A 49 -29.71 -18.38 -10.19
N LYS A 50 -29.93 -17.05 -10.22
CA LYS A 50 -29.82 -16.20 -11.42
C LYS A 50 -28.40 -15.99 -11.92
N GLU A 51 -27.38 -16.12 -11.07
CA GLU A 51 -25.98 -15.83 -11.42
C GLU A 51 -25.36 -16.96 -12.25
N PHE A 52 -25.76 -18.21 -11.99
CA PHE A 52 -25.29 -19.40 -12.72
C PHE A 52 -25.75 -19.39 -14.19
N GLU A 53 -26.96 -18.91 -14.46
CA GLU A 53 -27.54 -18.80 -15.81
C GLU A 53 -26.86 -17.76 -16.71
N SER A 54 -26.03 -16.86 -16.15
CA SER A 54 -25.22 -15.95 -16.98
C SER A 54 -23.98 -16.64 -17.56
N ILE A 55 -23.41 -17.63 -16.85
CA ILE A 55 -22.16 -18.30 -17.21
C ILE A 55 -22.34 -19.15 -18.48
N LEU A 56 -23.54 -19.71 -18.69
CA LEU A 56 -23.86 -20.57 -19.83
C LEU A 56 -24.05 -19.84 -21.18
N LYS A 57 -24.11 -18.50 -21.20
CA LYS A 57 -24.48 -17.74 -22.41
C LYS A 57 -23.30 -17.24 -23.24
N ASN A 58 -22.07 -17.32 -22.73
CA ASN A 58 -20.83 -16.90 -23.42
C ASN A 58 -20.89 -15.46 -23.97
N GLU A 59 -21.66 -14.58 -23.32
CA GLU A 59 -21.51 -13.15 -23.48
C GLU A 59 -20.27 -12.70 -22.70
N ILE A 60 -19.48 -11.78 -23.25
CA ILE A 60 -18.31 -11.24 -22.54
C ILE A 60 -18.83 -10.35 -21.42
N VAL A 61 -18.94 -10.93 -20.22
CA VAL A 61 -19.04 -10.17 -18.98
C VAL A 61 -17.71 -9.44 -18.80
N VAL A 62 -17.65 -8.22 -19.35
CA VAL A 62 -16.58 -7.27 -19.05
C VAL A 62 -16.74 -6.91 -17.58
N SER A 63 -15.99 -7.60 -16.73
CA SER A 63 -15.97 -7.33 -15.30
C SER A 63 -15.43 -5.92 -15.08
N LYS A 64 -16.33 -5.01 -14.73
CA LYS A 64 -15.98 -3.76 -14.04
C LYS A 64 -15.58 -4.08 -12.60
N GLN A 65 -14.49 -4.84 -12.46
CA GLN A 65 -13.63 -4.71 -11.30
C GLN A 65 -12.62 -3.64 -11.67
N ASP A 66 -12.67 -2.51 -10.98
CA ASP A 66 -11.58 -1.55 -10.98
C ASP A 66 -10.36 -2.22 -10.34
N PHE A 67 -9.52 -2.83 -11.19
CA PHE A 67 -8.16 -3.12 -10.81
C PHE A 67 -7.42 -1.79 -10.63
N ASP A 68 -6.87 -1.62 -9.44
CA ASP A 68 -5.96 -0.53 -9.06
C ASP A 68 -6.58 0.87 -8.92
N SER A 69 -7.63 0.99 -8.11
CA SER A 69 -7.93 2.24 -7.39
C SER A 69 -7.31 2.21 -5.97
N HIS A 70 -6.01 1.97 -5.87
CA HIS A 70 -5.28 2.29 -4.65
C HIS A 70 -5.32 3.82 -4.47
N LYS A 71 -6.01 4.28 -3.42
CA LYS A 71 -6.17 5.71 -3.18
C LYS A 71 -4.89 6.25 -2.57
N CYS A 72 -4.07 6.85 -3.43
CA CYS A 72 -2.93 7.69 -3.07
C CYS A 72 -3.27 8.73 -1.99
N SER A 73 -2.27 9.15 -1.21
CA SER A 73 -2.36 10.37 -0.41
C SER A 73 -2.00 11.62 -1.24
N GLY A 74 -1.89 12.77 -0.57
CA GLY A 74 -1.37 14.02 -1.11
C GLY A 74 -2.12 14.73 -2.24
N GLU A 75 -1.42 15.69 -2.84
CA GLU A 75 -1.78 16.41 -4.07
C GLU A 75 -0.80 16.12 -5.25
N ALA A 76 0.29 15.41 -4.99
CA ALA A 76 1.31 15.01 -5.96
C ALA A 76 0.85 13.92 -6.96
N LYS A 77 1.80 13.33 -7.71
CA LYS A 77 1.50 12.37 -8.78
C LYS A 77 1.06 11.00 -8.25
N CYS A 78 -0.25 10.84 -8.09
CA CYS A 78 -0.90 9.54 -8.15
C CYS A 78 -1.00 9.07 -9.62
N ILE A 79 -0.15 8.12 -10.05
CA ILE A 79 -0.13 7.65 -11.45
C ILE A 79 0.11 6.13 -11.57
N SER A 80 -0.57 5.50 -12.53
CA SER A 80 -0.23 4.13 -12.95
C SER A 80 0.79 4.14 -14.10
N GLN A 81 1.78 3.25 -14.08
CA GLN A 81 2.85 3.14 -15.09
C GLN A 81 3.28 1.69 -15.35
N LEU A 82 3.72 1.41 -16.58
CA LEU A 82 4.34 0.14 -16.99
C LEU A 82 5.81 0.07 -16.54
N ILE A 83 6.21 -1.00 -15.86
CA ILE A 83 7.63 -1.27 -15.51
C ILE A 83 8.42 -1.63 -16.77
N THR A 84 9.55 -0.96 -17.00
CA THR A 84 10.50 -1.26 -18.08
C THR A 84 11.78 -1.91 -17.59
N LYS A 85 12.21 -1.64 -16.36
CA LYS A 85 13.38 -2.26 -15.71
C LYS A 85 13.29 -2.14 -14.19
N ILE A 86 13.67 -3.20 -13.47
CA ILE A 86 14.11 -3.13 -12.06
C ILE A 86 15.62 -2.87 -12.05
N VAL A 87 16.10 -1.90 -11.27
CA VAL A 87 17.53 -1.56 -11.20
C VAL A 87 18.23 -2.32 -10.08
N ASP A 88 17.57 -2.33 -8.92
CA ASP A 88 18.01 -2.83 -7.63
C ASP A 88 16.74 -3.12 -6.79
N GLY A 89 16.83 -3.14 -5.45
CA GLY A 89 15.65 -3.38 -4.62
C GLY A 89 14.64 -2.23 -4.57
N ASP A 90 15.08 -0.98 -4.68
CA ASP A 90 14.27 0.22 -4.39
C ASP A 90 14.19 1.26 -5.54
N THR A 91 14.85 1.00 -6.66
CA THR A 91 14.84 1.86 -7.84
C THR A 91 14.21 1.12 -9.03
N ILE A 92 13.07 1.65 -9.47
CA ILE A 92 12.27 1.13 -10.58
C ILE A 92 12.29 2.12 -11.75
N HIS A 93 12.49 1.63 -12.97
CA HIS A 93 12.32 2.40 -14.18
C HIS A 93 11.01 2.00 -14.88
N THR A 94 10.28 3.00 -15.33
CA THR A 94 9.05 2.88 -16.13
C THR A 94 9.27 3.44 -17.53
N SER A 95 8.22 3.53 -18.35
CA SER A 95 8.30 4.15 -19.68
C SER A 95 8.60 5.65 -19.65
N ASN A 96 8.26 6.35 -18.55
CA ASN A 96 8.35 7.81 -18.47
C ASN A 96 9.20 8.33 -17.30
N TYR A 97 9.40 7.53 -16.24
CA TYR A 97 10.02 7.97 -15.00
C TYR A 97 11.02 6.94 -14.45
N LYS A 98 12.09 7.44 -13.84
CA LYS A 98 12.84 6.72 -12.81
C LYS A 98 12.15 6.96 -11.46
N ILE A 99 12.09 5.96 -10.61
CA ILE A 99 11.43 6.00 -9.30
C ILE A 99 12.42 5.47 -8.26
N ARG A 100 12.51 6.14 -7.11
CA ARG A 100 13.19 5.72 -5.88
C ARG A 100 12.11 5.53 -4.81
N LEU A 101 12.11 4.43 -4.07
CA LEU A 101 11.13 4.23 -3.00
C LEU A 101 11.35 5.22 -1.85
N SER A 102 10.31 5.93 -1.44
CA SER A 102 10.38 6.81 -0.27
C SER A 102 10.67 6.01 0.99
N LEU A 103 11.54 6.55 1.84
CA LEU A 103 11.97 6.04 3.16
C LEU A 103 12.61 4.65 3.21
N VAL A 104 12.91 3.99 2.08
CA VAL A 104 13.35 2.58 2.04
C VAL A 104 14.68 2.47 1.31
N ASP A 105 15.73 1.99 1.96
CA ASP A 105 17.08 1.85 1.37
C ASP A 105 17.49 0.37 1.29
N THR A 106 17.81 -0.11 0.09
CA THR A 106 18.21 -1.51 -0.16
C THR A 106 19.72 -1.63 -0.37
N PRO A 107 20.36 -2.75 0.03
CA PRO A 107 21.82 -2.89 -0.07
C PRO A 107 22.31 -2.67 -1.50
N GLU A 108 23.33 -1.83 -1.66
CA GLU A 108 23.83 -1.37 -2.94
C GLU A 108 24.53 -2.49 -3.73
N LYS A 109 24.77 -2.27 -5.03
CA LYS A 109 25.16 -3.35 -5.98
C LYS A 109 26.30 -4.28 -5.52
N ASP A 110 27.31 -3.74 -4.85
CA ASP A 110 28.49 -4.50 -4.43
C ASP A 110 28.40 -4.95 -2.93
N GLU A 111 27.20 -4.90 -2.32
CA GLU A 111 26.93 -5.19 -0.91
C GLU A 111 26.13 -6.49 -0.66
N PRO A 112 26.25 -7.12 0.54
CA PRO A 112 25.54 -8.35 0.87
C PRO A 112 24.02 -8.14 1.01
N GLY A 113 23.26 -8.55 -0.01
CA GLY A 113 21.80 -8.55 0.02
C GLY A 113 21.15 -8.03 -1.27
N PHE A 114 21.90 -7.26 -2.07
CA PHE A 114 21.46 -6.65 -3.33
C PHE A 114 20.67 -7.61 -4.24
N GLU A 115 21.22 -8.79 -4.54
CA GLU A 115 20.58 -9.77 -5.43
C GLU A 115 19.22 -10.22 -4.87
N LYS A 116 19.14 -10.48 -3.56
CA LYS A 116 17.92 -10.93 -2.88
C LYS A 116 16.84 -9.83 -2.83
N ALA A 117 17.23 -8.57 -2.61
CA ALA A 117 16.30 -7.43 -2.64
C ALA A 117 15.78 -7.19 -4.07
N THR A 118 16.69 -7.20 -5.06
CA THR A 118 16.37 -7.03 -6.50
C THR A 118 15.45 -8.15 -7.00
N GLU A 119 15.72 -9.41 -6.65
CA GLU A 119 14.86 -10.55 -7.01
C GLU A 119 13.48 -10.46 -6.36
N PHE A 120 13.39 -10.03 -5.10
CA PHE A 120 12.10 -9.84 -4.42
C PHE A 120 11.26 -8.76 -5.10
N THR A 121 11.87 -7.60 -5.42
CA THR A 121 11.20 -6.53 -6.17
C THR A 121 10.79 -7.00 -7.56
N ALA A 122 11.60 -7.79 -8.27
CA ALA A 122 11.24 -8.36 -9.56
C ALA A 122 10.14 -9.44 -9.49
N GLN A 123 9.99 -10.15 -8.36
CA GLN A 123 8.90 -11.11 -8.13
C GLN A 123 7.59 -10.40 -7.77
N MET A 124 7.65 -9.36 -6.92
CA MET A 124 6.50 -8.58 -6.47
C MET A 124 6.00 -7.59 -7.54
N CYS A 125 6.91 -7.08 -8.36
CA CYS A 125 6.67 -6.06 -9.38
C CYS A 125 7.34 -6.47 -10.72
N PRO A 126 6.80 -7.47 -11.44
CA PRO A 126 7.45 -8.03 -12.63
C PRO A 126 7.58 -7.02 -13.78
N VAL A 127 8.72 -7.03 -14.49
CA VAL A 127 8.90 -6.18 -15.68
C VAL A 127 7.79 -6.46 -16.72
N GLY A 128 7.12 -5.41 -17.18
CA GLY A 128 5.92 -5.50 -18.02
C GLY A 128 4.59 -5.54 -17.26
N SER A 129 4.58 -5.54 -15.92
CA SER A 129 3.40 -5.23 -15.11
C SER A 129 3.14 -3.72 -15.02
N HIS A 130 1.97 -3.34 -14.52
CA HIS A 130 1.68 -1.98 -14.10
C HIS A 130 1.85 -1.84 -12.59
N ILE A 131 2.31 -0.67 -12.16
CA ILE A 131 2.39 -0.24 -10.77
C ILE A 131 1.62 1.07 -10.59
N THR A 132 1.01 1.24 -9.43
CA THR A 132 0.55 2.54 -8.95
C THR A 132 1.67 3.20 -8.15
N ILE A 133 1.92 4.46 -8.46
CA ILE A 133 2.97 5.30 -7.89
C ILE A 133 2.24 6.42 -7.17
N ASP A 134 2.49 6.53 -5.87
CA ASP A 134 2.03 7.59 -5.00
C ASP A 134 3.26 8.47 -4.69
N GLN A 135 3.43 9.58 -5.44
CA GLN A 135 4.60 10.45 -5.31
C GLN A 135 4.55 11.23 -3.98
N ASP A 136 5.69 11.37 -3.31
CA ASP A 136 5.83 12.13 -2.07
C ASP A 136 5.52 13.63 -2.27
N ASP A 137 4.51 14.17 -1.59
CA ASP A 137 4.16 15.60 -1.58
C ASP A 137 5.32 16.49 -1.14
N LEU A 138 6.04 16.06 -0.10
CA LEU A 138 7.02 16.88 0.61
C LEU A 138 8.44 16.71 0.04
N GLN A 139 8.76 15.52 -0.51
CA GLN A 139 10.04 15.21 -1.12
C GLN A 139 9.90 14.70 -2.58
N PRO A 140 9.22 15.41 -3.50
CA PRO A 140 8.78 14.83 -4.79
C PRO A 140 9.87 14.29 -5.71
N TYR A 141 11.12 14.76 -5.59
CA TYR A 141 12.24 14.36 -6.43
C TYR A 141 13.55 14.26 -5.63
N ASP A 142 14.44 13.37 -6.05
CA ASP A 142 15.83 13.33 -5.60
C ASP A 142 16.79 14.15 -6.49
N GLN A 143 18.06 14.23 -6.08
CA GLN A 143 19.13 14.94 -6.81
C GLN A 143 19.49 14.34 -8.19
N TYR A 144 18.86 13.23 -8.60
CA TYR A 144 19.10 12.50 -9.85
C TYR A 144 17.87 12.47 -10.78
N ASP A 145 16.90 13.36 -10.51
CA ASP A 145 15.59 13.46 -11.17
C ASP A 145 14.76 12.16 -11.08
N ARG A 146 14.93 11.35 -10.02
CA ARG A 146 14.02 10.24 -9.72
C ARG A 146 12.80 10.77 -8.98
N LEU A 147 11.60 10.29 -9.33
CA LEU A 147 10.42 10.43 -8.47
C LEU A 147 10.68 9.71 -7.15
N ILE A 148 10.43 10.34 -6.02
CA ILE A 148 10.37 9.64 -4.73
C ILE A 148 8.90 9.27 -4.47
N ALA A 149 8.63 8.01 -4.13
CA ALA A 149 7.26 7.50 -4.08
C ALA A 149 7.03 6.31 -3.13
N HIS A 150 5.78 6.18 -2.66
CA HIS A 150 5.22 4.94 -2.17
C HIS A 150 4.67 4.14 -3.37
N VAL A 151 5.22 2.95 -3.64
CA VAL A 151 4.90 2.15 -4.83
C VAL A 151 4.04 0.94 -4.49
N PHE A 152 3.01 0.70 -5.29
CA PHE A 152 2.06 -0.40 -5.14
C PHE A 152 2.08 -1.31 -6.37
N CYS A 153 2.25 -2.61 -6.14
CA CYS A 153 2.23 -3.66 -7.15
C CYS A 153 1.09 -4.64 -6.82
N GLU A 154 0.13 -4.83 -7.72
CA GLU A 154 -1.14 -5.55 -7.43
C GLU A 154 -1.88 -5.04 -6.17
N GLY A 155 -1.83 -3.73 -5.90
CA GLY A 155 -2.38 -3.14 -4.67
C GLY A 155 -1.65 -3.57 -3.38
N LYS A 156 -0.37 -3.97 -3.46
CA LYS A 156 0.48 -4.28 -2.31
C LYS A 156 1.66 -3.30 -2.28
N SER A 157 1.86 -2.65 -1.15
CA SER A 157 2.96 -1.70 -0.91
C SER A 157 4.34 -2.39 -0.97
N LEU A 158 5.17 -2.01 -1.95
CA LEU A 158 6.53 -2.52 -2.10
C LEU A 158 7.45 -2.01 -0.98
N ASN A 159 7.37 -0.72 -0.64
CA ASN A 159 8.16 -0.05 0.41
C ASN A 159 8.08 -0.86 1.72
N SER A 160 6.87 -1.10 2.21
CA SER A 160 6.67 -1.90 3.44
C SER A 160 7.07 -3.36 3.28
N ALA A 161 6.94 -3.95 2.07
CA ALA A 161 7.23 -5.35 1.84
C ALA A 161 8.73 -5.66 1.92
N LEU A 162 9.59 -4.77 1.43
CA LEU A 162 11.04 -4.89 1.55
C LEU A 162 11.49 -4.85 3.02
N LEU A 163 11.00 -3.87 3.79
CA LEU A 163 11.24 -3.75 5.23
C LEU A 163 10.76 -4.99 5.99
N TYR A 164 9.51 -5.43 5.76
CA TYR A 164 8.92 -6.61 6.41
C TYR A 164 9.63 -7.93 6.10
N ASN A 165 10.42 -8.02 5.02
CA ASN A 165 11.21 -9.20 4.66
C ASN A 165 12.70 -9.09 5.03
N GLY A 166 13.12 -7.98 5.66
CA GLY A 166 14.53 -7.74 5.98
C GLY A 166 15.39 -7.64 4.72
N LEU A 167 14.91 -6.87 3.74
CA LEU A 167 15.57 -6.62 2.45
C LEU A 167 15.96 -5.15 2.24
N ALA A 168 15.52 -4.29 3.16
CA ALA A 168 15.81 -2.87 3.21
C ALA A 168 15.91 -2.40 4.67
N GLU A 169 16.57 -1.27 4.87
CA GLU A 169 16.52 -0.46 6.09
C GLU A 169 15.66 0.80 5.85
N ILE A 170 15.31 1.53 6.91
CA ILE A 170 14.55 2.78 6.80
C ILE A 170 15.51 3.97 6.67
N SER A 171 15.26 4.87 5.73
CA SER A 171 16.05 6.09 5.55
C SER A 171 15.64 7.15 6.60
N THR A 172 16.10 6.97 7.84
CA THR A 172 15.70 7.80 9.01
C THR A 172 15.85 9.31 8.79
N GLU A 173 16.83 9.72 7.99
CA GLU A 173 17.15 11.10 7.65
C GLU A 173 16.06 11.81 6.84
N PHE A 174 15.18 11.06 6.17
CA PHE A 174 14.07 11.59 5.37
C PHE A 174 12.72 11.54 6.09
N CYS A 175 12.64 10.99 7.31
CA CYS A 175 11.37 10.90 8.06
C CYS A 175 10.75 12.27 8.41
N ILE A 176 11.54 13.34 8.42
CA ILE A 176 11.06 14.73 8.64
C ILE A 176 10.59 15.37 7.31
N THR A 177 11.03 14.86 6.17
CA THR A 177 10.79 15.44 4.84
C THR A 177 9.83 14.64 3.96
N SER A 178 9.38 13.47 4.39
CA SER A 178 8.46 12.59 3.63
C SER A 178 7.06 12.59 4.21
N GLU A 179 6.03 12.65 3.36
CA GLU A 179 4.64 12.43 3.80
C GLU A 179 4.37 11.00 4.30
N PHE A 180 5.25 10.04 4.01
CA PHE A 180 5.05 8.62 4.32
C PHE A 180 5.59 8.23 5.71
N ALA A 181 6.16 9.16 6.46
CA ALA A 181 6.75 8.90 7.77
C ALA A 181 5.71 8.64 8.88
N ASP A 182 4.46 9.05 8.72
CA ASP A 182 3.35 8.69 9.62
C ASP A 182 2.85 7.24 9.41
N LYS A 183 3.19 6.62 8.28
CA LYS A 183 2.64 5.33 7.87
C LYS A 183 3.17 4.24 8.80
N SER A 184 2.31 3.30 9.18
CA SER A 184 2.61 2.27 10.19
C SER A 184 3.78 1.33 9.85
N TRP A 185 4.20 1.27 8.59
CA TRP A 185 5.42 0.57 8.16
C TRP A 185 6.69 1.39 8.38
N ALA A 186 6.64 2.72 8.25
CA ALA A 186 7.77 3.61 8.47
C ALA A 186 8.03 3.78 9.98
N GLN A 187 6.97 4.10 10.73
CA GLN A 187 6.95 4.19 12.20
C GLN A 187 7.55 2.95 12.86
N ARG A 188 7.18 1.74 12.41
CA ARG A 188 7.70 0.47 12.98
C ARG A 188 9.22 0.30 12.82
N TYR A 189 9.84 0.90 11.81
CA TYR A 189 11.23 0.62 11.43
C TYR A 189 12.22 1.69 11.86
N GLY A 190 11.76 2.88 12.25
CA GLY A 190 12.63 3.97 12.71
C GLY A 190 12.23 5.37 12.24
N CYS A 191 11.18 5.52 11.41
CA CYS A 191 10.47 6.81 11.34
C CYS A 191 9.57 7.00 12.55
N GLU A 192 10.14 6.86 13.75
CA GLU A 192 9.57 7.48 14.94
C GLU A 192 9.74 8.99 14.74
N ILE A 193 8.77 9.59 14.03
CA ILE A 193 8.42 10.98 14.33
C ILE A 193 7.96 10.92 15.78
N GLU A 194 8.88 11.26 16.69
CA GLU A 194 8.48 11.78 17.98
C GLU A 194 7.48 12.90 17.67
N SER A 195 6.20 12.63 17.96
CA SER A 195 5.31 13.71 18.34
C SER A 195 5.95 14.33 19.58
N GLU A 196 6.80 15.35 19.37
CA GLU A 196 7.31 16.32 20.35
C GLU A 196 6.28 16.38 21.47
N PRO A 197 6.58 15.79 22.65
CA PRO A 197 5.57 15.10 23.46
C PRO A 197 4.42 16.06 23.76
N VAL A 198 3.33 15.90 22.98
CA VAL A 198 2.12 16.72 23.08
C VAL A 198 1.60 16.44 24.46
N SER A 199 1.93 17.35 25.37
CA SER A 199 2.02 16.94 26.76
C SER A 199 0.61 16.76 27.25
N GLU A 200 0.23 15.51 27.53
CA GLU A 200 -0.99 15.09 28.22
C GLU A 200 -0.99 15.53 29.70
N ILE A 201 -0.41 16.72 29.96
CA ILE A 201 -0.64 17.58 31.09
C ILE A 201 -2.07 18.07 30.96
N SER A 202 -2.98 17.24 31.48
CA SER A 202 -4.38 17.57 31.72
C SER A 202 -4.56 18.48 32.95
N ASP A 203 -3.47 19.11 33.42
CA ASP A 203 -3.49 20.22 34.35
C ASP A 203 -3.73 21.53 33.57
N CYS A 204 -4.94 22.06 33.66
CA CYS A 204 -5.29 23.37 33.11
C CYS A 204 -4.54 24.48 33.87
N ASP A 205 -4.03 25.50 33.17
CA ASP A 205 -3.36 26.61 33.85
C ASP A 205 -4.36 27.40 34.72
N SER A 206 -4.03 27.54 36.00
CA SER A 206 -4.84 28.24 37.00
C SER A 206 -5.10 29.73 36.70
N SER A 207 -4.36 30.29 35.75
CA SER A 207 -4.54 31.66 35.25
C SER A 207 -5.84 31.84 34.46
N TYR A 208 -6.46 30.75 33.99
CA TYR A 208 -7.65 30.75 33.15
C TYR A 208 -8.79 29.91 33.78
N PRO A 209 -9.44 30.40 34.84
CA PRO A 209 -10.37 29.60 35.65
C PRO A 209 -11.70 29.23 34.97
N ASP A 210 -12.05 29.87 33.86
CA ASP A 210 -13.37 29.74 33.22
C ASP A 210 -13.52 28.47 32.36
N PHE A 211 -12.41 27.98 31.78
CA PHE A 211 -12.35 26.74 31.00
C PHE A 211 -10.90 26.26 30.89
N CYS A 212 -10.70 24.97 30.59
CA CYS A 212 -9.35 24.42 30.50
C CYS A 212 -8.57 25.02 29.33
N ILE A 213 -7.43 25.64 29.65
CA ILE A 213 -6.36 26.00 28.73
C ILE A 213 -5.10 25.29 29.24
N PRO A 214 -4.29 24.62 28.39
CA PRO A 214 -3.06 23.96 28.83
C PRO A 214 -2.02 24.96 29.38
N VAL A 215 -1.03 24.45 30.11
CA VAL A 215 0.18 25.22 30.47
C VAL A 215 1.12 25.25 29.25
N ILE A 216 1.83 26.36 29.02
CA ILE A 216 2.86 26.47 27.96
C ILE A 216 3.95 25.39 28.14
N PRO A 217 4.38 24.66 27.09
CA PRO A 217 3.99 24.77 25.68
C PRO A 217 2.81 23.84 25.28
N PRO A 218 2.11 24.11 24.16
CA PRO A 218 2.32 25.20 23.20
C PRO A 218 1.97 26.57 23.79
N ASP A 219 2.46 27.65 23.17
CA ASP A 219 1.89 28.98 23.41
C ASP A 219 0.67 29.15 22.48
N LEU A 220 -0.44 29.68 23.00
CA LEU A 220 -1.72 29.79 22.30
C LEU A 220 -2.07 31.27 22.14
N ASP A 221 -2.32 31.71 20.91
CA ASP A 221 -2.80 33.05 20.63
C ASP A 221 -4.34 33.10 20.71
N CYS A 222 -4.89 34.30 20.80
CA CYS A 222 -6.35 34.50 20.67
C CYS A 222 -6.92 34.00 19.32
N GLY A 223 -6.11 33.60 18.34
CA GLY A 223 -6.57 32.96 17.11
C GLY A 223 -6.91 31.48 17.26
N ASP A 224 -6.26 30.79 18.20
CA ASP A 224 -6.26 29.32 18.30
C ASP A 224 -7.41 28.78 19.15
N ILE A 225 -7.99 29.62 20.00
CA ILE A 225 -9.14 29.31 20.86
C ILE A 225 -10.44 29.96 20.36
N SER A 226 -11.54 29.21 20.42
CA SER A 226 -12.88 29.70 20.04
C SER A 226 -13.48 30.70 21.06
N GLN A 227 -12.92 30.71 22.27
CA GLN A 227 -13.39 31.46 23.42
C GLN A 227 -12.90 32.91 23.37
N LYS A 228 -13.72 33.82 23.91
CA LYS A 228 -13.51 35.26 23.95
C LYS A 228 -14.03 35.83 25.27
N ARG A 229 -13.46 36.94 25.72
CA ARG A 229 -13.92 37.71 26.88
C ARG A 229 -14.01 36.87 28.17
N PHE A 230 -12.93 36.18 28.51
CA PHE A 230 -12.86 35.27 29.66
C PHE A 230 -11.91 35.77 30.75
N THR A 231 -12.08 35.27 31.98
CA THR A 231 -11.28 35.67 33.13
C THR A 231 -9.82 35.27 32.94
N VAL A 232 -8.92 36.25 33.11
CA VAL A 232 -7.46 36.05 33.17
C VAL A 232 -6.95 36.53 34.51
N LEU A 233 -6.25 35.65 35.23
CA LEU A 233 -5.49 35.98 36.43
C LEU A 233 -4.02 36.22 36.05
N GLN A 234 -3.31 37.02 36.85
CA GLN A 234 -1.90 37.34 36.61
C GLN A 234 -0.99 36.47 37.51
N PRO A 235 0.15 35.94 37.02
CA PRO A 235 0.70 36.13 35.68
C PRO A 235 -0.15 35.46 34.61
N ASP A 236 -0.19 36.06 33.42
CA ASP A 236 -0.90 35.56 32.24
C ASP A 236 0.14 34.97 31.26
N PRO A 237 0.35 33.63 31.21
CA PRO A 237 1.42 33.04 30.42
C PRO A 237 1.25 33.23 28.92
N HIS A 238 0.03 32.98 28.40
CA HIS A 238 -0.32 33.12 26.97
C HIS A 238 -0.53 34.58 26.53
N ARG A 239 -0.56 35.53 27.48
CA ARG A 239 -0.67 36.97 27.19
C ARG A 239 -1.98 37.35 26.50
N PHE A 240 -3.07 36.63 26.82
CA PHE A 240 -4.43 36.91 26.32
C PHE A 240 -4.99 38.25 26.84
N ASP A 241 -4.53 38.72 28.00
CA ASP A 241 -4.90 39.96 28.69
C ASP A 241 -3.76 40.99 28.51
N GLY A 242 -3.74 41.61 27.32
CA GLY A 242 -2.62 42.44 26.86
C GLY A 242 -2.50 43.79 27.55
N ASP A 243 -3.62 44.41 27.95
CA ASP A 243 -3.70 45.68 28.66
C ASP A 243 -3.97 45.55 30.17
N LYS A 244 -4.20 44.34 30.67
CA LYS A 244 -4.18 43.94 32.09
C LYS A 244 -5.39 44.41 32.88
N ASP A 245 -6.57 44.31 32.27
CA ASP A 245 -7.87 44.56 32.93
C ASP A 245 -8.46 43.28 33.57
N GLY A 246 -7.96 42.10 33.18
CA GLY A 246 -8.40 40.79 33.64
C GLY A 246 -9.30 40.03 32.67
N ILE A 247 -9.53 40.54 31.45
CA ILE A 247 -10.36 39.93 30.41
C ILE A 247 -9.50 39.52 29.20
N GLY A 248 -9.35 38.21 29.00
CA GLY A 248 -8.63 37.63 27.87
C GLY A 248 -9.43 37.67 26.57
N CYS A 249 -8.74 38.03 25.47
CA CYS A 249 -9.24 37.99 24.09
C CYS A 249 -10.61 38.70 23.90
N GLU A 250 -10.60 40.03 23.99
CA GLU A 250 -11.78 40.90 23.77
C GLU A 250 -12.35 40.92 22.34
#